data_AF-A0AAX3AHA8-F1
#
_entry.id   AF-A0AAX3AHA8-F1
#
_cell.length_a   1.000
_cell.length_b   1.000
_cell.length_c   1.000
_cell.angle_alpha   90.00
_cell.angle_beta   90.00
_cell.angle_gamma   90.00
#
_symmetry.space_group_name_H-M   'P 1'
#
loop_
_entity.id
_entity.type
_entity.pdbx_description
1 polymer ?
#
loop_
_entity_poly.entity_id
_entity_poly.type
_entity_poly.pdbx_seq_one_letter_code
_entity_poly.pdbx_strand_id
1 'polypeptide(L)'
;MRQAGCTLVLTALVLGLTLAPAFAERDLVPTLDRSFDVCPDRPAEPLWMQEIPLRQAYQRVLVQDIYRAQNLERVVEIGNCDCATRFPSWDAAEAVFHESYASDERWEMLQASDAYNRHANAARPEAQAICDVAGNW
;
A
#
# COMPACT_ATOMS: atom_id res chain seq x y z
N MET A 1 -61.03 -33.79 38.52
CA MET A 1 -60.59 -33.06 37.31
C MET A 1 -59.15 -32.64 37.54
N ARG A 2 -58.23 -33.37 36.92
CA ARG A 2 -56.75 -33.26 37.00
C ARG A 2 -56.26 -32.83 35.61
N GLN A 3 -55.06 -32.24 35.57
CA GLN A 3 -54.28 -31.89 34.37
C GLN A 3 -54.55 -30.51 33.76
N ALA A 4 -53.97 -29.47 34.37
CA ALA A 4 -53.70 -28.21 33.66
C ALA A 4 -52.44 -27.46 34.18
N GLY A 5 -51.56 -28.13 34.95
CA GLY A 5 -50.43 -27.48 35.61
C GLY A 5 -49.04 -27.94 35.17
N CYS A 6 -48.91 -29.02 34.39
CA CYS A 6 -47.60 -29.63 34.09
C CYS A 6 -47.01 -29.29 32.72
N THR A 7 -47.72 -28.59 31.83
CA THR A 7 -47.25 -28.38 30.45
C THR A 7 -46.65 -27.00 30.18
N LEU A 8 -46.78 -26.03 31.10
CA LEU A 8 -46.30 -24.65 30.87
C LEU A 8 -44.91 -24.34 31.44
N VAL A 9 -44.35 -25.21 32.29
CA VAL A 9 -43.02 -24.98 32.88
C VAL A 9 -41.88 -25.55 32.01
N LEU A 10 -42.16 -26.49 31.10
CA LEU A 10 -41.15 -27.17 30.29
C LEU A 10 -40.76 -26.44 28.99
N THR A 11 -41.53 -25.45 28.53
CA THR A 11 -41.22 -24.69 27.30
C THR A 11 -40.25 -23.53 27.51
N ALA A 12 -39.96 -23.14 28.76
CA ALA A 12 -39.04 -22.04 29.05
C ALA A 12 -37.55 -22.44 29.06
N LEU A 13 -37.22 -23.73 29.10
CA LEU A 13 -35.83 -24.20 29.29
C LEU A 13 -35.11 -24.59 27.98
N VAL A 14 -35.82 -24.72 26.85
CA VAL A 14 -35.21 -25.17 25.58
C VAL A 14 -34.70 -24.01 24.72
N LEU A 15 -35.13 -22.77 24.98
CA LEU A 15 -34.76 -21.60 24.16
C LEU A 15 -33.50 -20.86 24.66
N GLY A 16 -32.59 -21.55 25.34
CA GLY A 16 -31.37 -20.96 25.88
C GLY A 16 -30.06 -21.43 25.22
N LEU A 17 -30.09 -22.40 24.30
CA LEU A 17 -28.91 -23.19 23.94
C LEU A 17 -28.49 -23.16 22.46
N THR A 18 -29.03 -22.25 21.64
CA THR A 18 -28.60 -22.10 20.24
C THR A 18 -27.90 -20.78 19.94
N LEU A 19 -27.27 -20.16 20.95
CA LEU A 19 -26.22 -19.17 20.69
C LEU A 19 -24.98 -19.94 20.28
N ALA A 20 -24.85 -20.25 18.98
CA ALA A 20 -23.54 -20.50 18.41
C ALA A 20 -22.64 -19.33 18.84
N PRO A 21 -21.40 -19.58 19.28
CA PRO A 21 -20.47 -18.47 19.50
C PRO A 21 -20.41 -17.70 18.20
N ALA A 22 -20.85 -16.44 18.22
CA ALA A 22 -20.47 -15.51 17.18
C ALA A 22 -18.95 -15.52 17.21
N PHE A 23 -18.32 -16.13 16.21
CA PHE A 23 -16.91 -15.95 15.97
C PHE A 23 -16.77 -14.45 15.72
N ALA A 24 -16.41 -13.70 16.77
CA ALA A 24 -15.89 -12.37 16.60
C ALA A 24 -14.60 -12.57 15.81
N GLU A 25 -14.70 -12.33 14.51
CA GLU A 25 -13.56 -12.26 13.60
C GLU A 25 -12.65 -11.18 14.19
N ARG A 26 -11.60 -11.62 14.89
CA ARG A 26 -10.59 -10.74 15.46
C ARG A 26 -9.60 -10.39 14.37
N ASP A 27 -10.09 -9.82 13.27
CA ASP A 27 -9.27 -9.00 12.39
C ASP A 27 -9.02 -7.66 13.11
N LEU A 28 -8.19 -7.74 14.15
CA LEU A 28 -7.68 -6.60 14.92
C LEU A 28 -6.50 -5.95 14.22
N VAL A 29 -6.20 -6.34 12.98
CA VAL A 29 -5.31 -5.61 12.10
C VAL A 29 -6.21 -4.70 11.29
N PRO A 30 -6.25 -3.38 11.55
CA PRO A 30 -6.92 -2.46 10.65
C PRO A 30 -6.36 -2.69 9.25
N THR A 31 -7.19 -3.14 8.31
CA THR A 31 -6.88 -2.97 6.90
C THR A 31 -6.88 -1.46 6.67
N LEU A 32 -5.69 -0.88 6.58
CA LEU A 32 -5.52 0.50 6.16
C LEU A 32 -5.95 0.56 4.70
N ASP A 33 -7.24 0.76 4.46
CA ASP A 33 -7.73 1.25 3.17
C ASP A 33 -7.00 2.58 2.94
N ARG A 34 -6.01 2.53 2.05
CA ARG A 34 -5.11 3.65 1.82
C ARG A 34 -5.84 4.64 0.92
N SER A 35 -6.62 5.53 1.52
CA SER A 35 -7.14 6.70 0.84
C SER A 35 -6.07 7.78 0.77
N PHE A 36 -6.14 8.57 -0.30
CA PHE A 36 -5.10 9.49 -0.69
C PHE A 36 -5.75 10.83 -1.04
N ASP A 37 -5.44 11.88 -0.30
CA ASP A 37 -6.03 13.21 -0.52
C ASP A 37 -5.56 13.85 -1.83
N VAL A 38 -4.30 13.56 -2.20
CA VAL A 38 -3.68 13.98 -3.46
C VAL A 38 -3.60 12.79 -4.39
N CYS A 39 -4.11 12.94 -5.62
CA CYS A 39 -4.18 11.88 -6.63
C CYS A 39 -4.75 10.56 -6.05
N PRO A 40 -6.07 10.49 -5.80
CA PRO A 40 -6.71 9.31 -5.20
C PRO A 40 -6.58 8.07 -6.09
N ASP A 41 -6.58 8.26 -7.41
CA ASP A 41 -6.47 7.19 -8.41
C ASP A 41 -5.02 6.77 -8.71
N ARG A 42 -4.07 7.10 -7.83
CA ARG A 42 -2.67 6.69 -8.01
C ARG A 42 -2.56 5.15 -8.04
N PRO A 43 -1.66 4.59 -8.86
CA PRO A 43 -1.56 3.15 -9.01
C PRO A 43 -1.13 2.49 -7.70
N ALA A 44 -1.82 1.40 -7.36
CA ALA A 44 -1.40 0.52 -6.29
C ALA A 44 -0.02 -0.06 -6.61
N GLU A 45 0.75 -0.35 -5.56
CA GLU A 45 2.02 -1.03 -5.71
C GLU A 45 1.84 -2.43 -6.31
N PRO A 46 2.71 -2.90 -7.20
CA PRO A 46 2.60 -4.22 -7.81
C PRO A 46 2.50 -5.35 -6.78
N LEU A 47 1.66 -6.37 -7.06
CA LEU A 47 1.42 -7.47 -6.12
C LEU A 47 2.72 -8.19 -5.70
N TRP A 48 3.64 -8.42 -6.64
CA TRP A 48 4.90 -9.09 -6.33
C TRP A 48 5.73 -8.31 -5.31
N MET A 49 5.69 -6.97 -5.34
CA MET A 49 6.37 -6.12 -4.37
C MET A 49 5.71 -6.19 -2.99
N GLN A 50 4.39 -6.28 -2.95
CA GLN A 50 3.62 -6.44 -1.71
C GLN A 50 3.91 -7.79 -1.03
N GLU A 51 4.20 -8.82 -1.82
CA GLU A 51 4.43 -10.20 -1.38
C GLU A 51 5.92 -10.52 -1.08
N ILE A 52 6.83 -9.56 -1.26
CA ILE A 52 8.27 -9.75 -0.96
C ILE A 52 8.46 -10.21 0.49
N PRO A 53 9.19 -11.32 0.74
CA PRO A 53 9.49 -11.76 2.08
C PRO A 53 10.26 -10.70 2.88
N LEU A 54 10.00 -10.59 4.19
CA LEU A 54 10.60 -9.56 5.05
C LEU A 54 12.13 -9.46 4.94
N ARG A 55 12.83 -10.59 4.76
CA ARG A 55 14.30 -10.60 4.61
C ARG A 55 14.79 -9.93 3.33
N GLN A 56 13.93 -9.86 2.31
CA GLN A 56 14.17 -9.30 0.99
C GLN A 56 13.51 -7.93 0.79
N ALA A 57 12.97 -7.31 1.85
CA ALA A 57 12.28 -6.02 1.78
C ALA A 57 13.13 -4.89 1.15
N TYR A 58 14.46 -5.03 1.12
CA TYR A 58 15.37 -4.11 0.44
C TYR A 58 15.11 -4.02 -1.08
N GLN A 59 14.60 -5.08 -1.72
CA GLN A 59 14.19 -5.06 -3.12
C GLN A 59 13.01 -4.11 -3.33
N ARG A 60 11.98 -4.22 -2.50
CA ARG A 60 10.80 -3.33 -2.51
C ARG A 60 11.22 -1.87 -2.33
N VAL A 61 12.09 -1.60 -1.35
CA VAL A 61 12.61 -0.25 -1.08
C VAL A 61 13.32 0.31 -2.30
N LEU A 62 14.18 -0.47 -2.95
CA LEU A 62 14.88 -0.01 -4.15
C LEU A 62 13.90 0.36 -5.27
N VAL A 63 12.88 -0.46 -5.55
CA VAL A 63 11.88 -0.12 -6.59
C VAL A 63 11.09 1.13 -6.24
N GLN A 64 10.73 1.32 -4.97
CA GLN A 64 10.06 2.53 -4.49
C GLN A 64 10.94 3.77 -4.65
N ASP A 65 12.24 3.66 -4.38
CA ASP A 65 13.19 4.76 -4.54
C ASP A 65 13.41 5.11 -6.02
N ILE A 66 13.53 4.10 -6.89
CA ILE A 66 13.57 4.29 -8.35
C ILE A 66 12.32 5.04 -8.81
N TYR A 67 11.13 4.56 -8.44
CA TYR A 67 9.86 5.16 -8.81
C TYR A 67 9.77 6.62 -8.33
N ARG A 68 10.12 6.89 -7.08
CA ARG A 68 10.10 8.25 -6.52
C ARG A 68 11.05 9.19 -7.27
N ALA A 69 12.27 8.74 -7.57
CA ALA A 69 13.26 9.53 -8.29
C ALA A 69 12.79 9.86 -9.70
N GLN A 70 12.43 8.84 -10.49
CA GLN A 70 11.94 8.99 -11.86
C GLN A 70 10.77 9.97 -11.94
N ASN A 71 9.79 9.86 -11.03
CA ASN A 71 8.59 10.68 -11.11
C ASN A 71 8.86 12.16 -10.75
N LEU A 72 9.70 12.42 -9.74
CA LEU A 72 10.07 13.79 -9.40
C LEU A 72 10.93 14.41 -10.52
N GLU A 73 11.88 13.67 -11.06
CA GLU A 73 12.68 14.12 -12.21
C GLU A 73 11.80 14.39 -13.44
N ARG A 74 10.81 13.54 -13.69
CA ARG A 74 9.86 13.71 -14.81
C ARG A 74 8.98 14.95 -14.66
N VAL A 75 8.51 15.25 -13.44
CA VAL A 75 7.77 16.49 -13.15
C VAL A 75 8.63 17.70 -13.49
N VAL A 76 9.89 17.71 -13.07
CA VAL A 76 10.85 18.79 -13.38
C VAL A 76 11.08 18.89 -14.89
N GLU A 77 11.35 17.76 -15.55
CA GLU A 77 11.66 17.71 -16.99
C GLU A 77 10.53 18.26 -17.86
N ILE A 78 9.28 17.87 -17.58
CA ILE A 78 8.12 18.32 -18.38
C ILE A 78 7.59 19.69 -17.90
N GLY A 79 7.84 20.05 -16.64
CA GLY A 79 7.23 21.22 -16.00
C GLY A 79 5.74 21.03 -15.70
N ASN A 80 5.28 19.78 -15.52
CA ASN A 80 3.87 19.44 -15.28
C ASN A 80 3.74 18.48 -14.09
N CYS A 81 2.74 18.70 -13.23
CA CYS A 81 2.40 17.86 -12.09
C CYS A 81 0.94 17.36 -12.13
N ASP A 82 0.43 17.01 -13.30
CA ASP A 82 -0.78 16.18 -13.42
C ASP A 82 -0.57 14.83 -12.71
N CYS A 83 -1.63 14.23 -12.15
CA CYS A 83 -1.53 12.97 -11.42
C CYS A 83 -0.88 11.83 -12.23
N ALA A 84 -1.11 11.78 -13.54
CA ALA A 84 -0.48 10.80 -14.43
C ALA A 84 1.04 11.00 -14.59
N THR A 85 1.53 12.23 -14.39
CA THR A 85 2.97 12.55 -14.40
C THR A 85 3.59 12.36 -13.01
N ARG A 86 2.86 12.74 -11.95
CA ARG A 86 3.34 12.67 -10.57
C ARG A 86 3.35 11.26 -9.98
N PHE A 87 2.38 10.44 -10.41
CA PHE A 87 2.18 9.04 -10.01
C PHE A 87 1.82 8.17 -11.24
N PRO A 88 2.74 7.99 -12.21
CA PRO A 88 2.55 7.11 -13.37
C PRO A 88 2.51 5.63 -12.97
N SER A 89 2.27 4.74 -13.94
CA SER A 89 2.44 3.29 -13.79
C SER A 89 3.81 2.92 -13.21
N TRP A 90 3.88 1.79 -12.51
CA TRP A 90 5.12 1.25 -11.94
C TRP A 90 6.05 0.63 -12.97
N ASP A 91 5.56 0.36 -14.19
CA ASP A 91 6.29 -0.37 -15.24
C ASP A 91 7.72 0.13 -15.48
N ALA A 92 7.94 1.46 -15.49
CA ALA A 92 9.25 2.04 -15.72
C ALA A 92 10.24 1.78 -14.56
N ALA A 93 9.76 1.79 -13.33
CA ALA A 93 10.57 1.49 -12.15
C ALA A 93 10.83 -0.01 -12.02
N GLU A 94 9.81 -0.84 -12.31
CA GLU A 94 9.92 -2.30 -12.36
C GLU A 94 10.94 -2.75 -13.41
N ALA A 95 10.88 -2.18 -14.62
CA ALA A 95 11.83 -2.48 -15.68
C ALA A 95 13.28 -2.21 -15.26
N VAL A 96 13.55 -1.01 -14.71
CA VAL A 96 14.88 -0.67 -14.21
C VAL A 96 15.35 -1.64 -13.13
N PHE A 97 14.49 -1.98 -12.17
CA PHE A 97 14.81 -2.95 -11.14
C PHE A 97 15.15 -4.33 -11.73
N HIS A 98 14.29 -4.86 -12.60
CA HIS A 98 14.45 -6.18 -13.17
C HIS A 98 15.68 -6.29 -14.09
N GLU A 99 15.96 -5.25 -14.86
CA GLU A 99 17.06 -5.23 -15.82
C GLU A 99 18.42 -4.99 -15.16
N SER A 100 18.46 -4.17 -14.10
CA SER A 100 19.72 -3.67 -13.54
C SER A 100 20.07 -4.24 -12.18
N TYR A 101 19.09 -4.68 -11.40
CA TYR A 101 19.29 -4.95 -9.97
C TYR A 101 18.80 -6.33 -9.53
N ALA A 102 17.96 -7.04 -10.28
CA ALA A 102 17.34 -8.28 -9.80
C ALA A 102 18.32 -9.37 -9.33
N SER A 103 19.55 -9.37 -9.85
CA SER A 103 20.62 -10.31 -9.49
C SER A 103 21.63 -9.77 -8.48
N ASP A 104 21.50 -8.52 -8.05
CA ASP A 104 22.47 -7.85 -7.21
C ASP A 104 22.45 -8.39 -5.77
N GLU A 105 23.61 -8.31 -5.12
CA GLU A 105 23.72 -8.57 -3.71
C GLU A 105 23.04 -7.46 -2.91
N ARG A 106 22.61 -7.81 -1.68
CA ARG A 106 21.90 -6.87 -0.80
C ARG A 106 22.61 -5.52 -0.65
N TRP A 107 23.94 -5.53 -0.53
CA TRP A 107 24.70 -4.31 -0.30
C TRP A 107 24.73 -3.39 -1.53
N GLU A 108 24.70 -3.95 -2.74
CA GLU A 108 24.65 -3.21 -4.01
C GLU A 108 23.28 -2.53 -4.16
N MET A 109 22.20 -3.28 -3.91
CA MET A 109 20.84 -2.72 -3.93
C MET A 109 20.65 -1.59 -2.91
N LEU A 110 21.24 -1.70 -1.71
CA LEU A 110 21.19 -0.63 -0.71
C LEU A 110 21.97 0.61 -1.16
N GLN A 111 23.11 0.43 -1.83
CA GLN A 111 23.86 1.54 -2.41
C GLN A 111 23.08 2.22 -3.54
N ALA A 112 22.41 1.45 -4.40
CA ALA A 112 21.55 1.98 -5.44
C ALA A 112 20.35 2.76 -4.87
N SER A 113 19.72 2.24 -3.82
CA SER A 113 18.61 2.91 -3.11
C SER A 113 19.06 4.27 -2.53
N ASP A 114 20.24 4.33 -1.92
CA ASP A 114 20.83 5.59 -1.44
C ASP A 114 21.11 6.57 -2.60
N ALA A 115 21.56 6.09 -3.76
CA ALA A 115 21.71 6.91 -4.95
C ALA A 115 20.36 7.49 -5.41
N TYR A 116 19.35 6.65 -5.67
CA TYR A 116 18.03 7.12 -6.11
C TYR A 116 17.36 8.07 -5.09
N ASN A 117 17.58 7.86 -3.79
CA ASN A 117 17.13 8.81 -2.78
C ASN A 117 17.78 10.19 -2.93
N ARG A 118 19.08 10.27 -3.27
CA ARG A 118 19.73 11.55 -3.59
C ARG A 118 19.14 12.19 -4.84
N HIS A 119 18.90 11.42 -5.89
CA HIS A 119 18.25 11.89 -7.12
C HIS A 119 16.88 12.53 -6.83
N ALA A 120 16.02 11.79 -6.14
CA ALA A 120 14.71 12.26 -5.73
C ALA A 120 14.80 13.53 -4.87
N ASN A 121 15.74 13.59 -3.92
CA ASN A 121 15.92 14.76 -3.05
C ASN A 121 16.47 15.98 -3.79
N ALA A 122 17.29 15.78 -4.83
CA ALA A 122 17.79 16.85 -5.68
C ALA A 122 16.67 17.47 -6.54
N ALA A 123 15.79 16.64 -7.11
CA ALA A 123 14.64 17.10 -7.91
C ALA A 123 13.51 17.70 -7.05
N ARG A 124 13.41 17.31 -5.78
CA ARG A 124 12.29 17.65 -4.88
C ARG A 124 11.95 19.14 -4.80
N PRO A 125 12.91 20.09 -4.64
CA PRO A 125 12.56 21.50 -4.45
C PRO A 125 11.85 22.10 -5.67
N GLU A 126 12.31 21.76 -6.88
CA GLU A 126 11.72 22.25 -8.12
C GLU A 126 10.40 21.53 -8.44
N ALA A 127 10.37 20.20 -8.30
CA ALA A 127 9.14 19.43 -8.44
C ALA A 127 8.04 19.93 -7.48
N GLN A 128 8.40 20.25 -6.24
CA GLN A 128 7.48 20.81 -5.27
C GLN A 128 6.87 22.12 -5.76
N ALA A 129 7.70 23.06 -6.23
CA ALA A 129 7.20 24.34 -6.73
C ALA A 129 6.21 24.16 -7.89
N ILE A 130 6.46 23.21 -8.80
CA ILE A 130 5.55 22.88 -9.90
C ILE A 130 4.24 22.26 -9.37
N CYS A 131 4.34 21.30 -8.46
CA CYS A 131 3.17 20.60 -7.92
C CYS A 131 2.30 21.45 -7.00
N ASP A 132 2.89 22.37 -6.23
CA ASP A 132 2.15 23.33 -5.40
C ASP A 132 1.25 24.22 -6.26
N VAL A 133 1.73 24.65 -7.44
CA VAL A 133 0.92 25.43 -8.41
C VAL A 133 -0.23 24.59 -8.99
N ALA A 134 0.01 23.31 -9.23
CA ALA A 134 -1.02 22.37 -9.72
C ALA A 134 -1.99 21.90 -8.61
N GLY A 135 -1.70 22.16 -7.34
CA GLY A 135 -2.45 21.63 -6.20
C GLY A 135 -2.28 20.11 -5.98
N ASN A 136 -1.22 19.51 -6.53
CA ASN A 136 -0.96 18.07 -6.55
C ASN A 136 0.32 17.67 -5.80
N TRP A 137 0.71 18.43 -4.78
CA TRP A 137 1.89 18.14 -3.97
C TRP A 137 1.63 17.16 -2.83
#